data_AF-A0A1A2GHZ1-F1
#
_entry.id   AF-A0A1A2GHZ1-F1
#
_cell.length_a   1.000
_cell.length_b   1.000
_cell.length_c   1.000
_cell.angle_alpha   90.00
_cell.angle_beta   90.00
_cell.angle_gamma   90.00
#
_symmetry.space_group_name_H-M   'P 1'
#
loop_
_entity.id
_entity.type
_entity.pdbx_description
1 polymer ?
#
loop_
_entity_poly.entity_id
_entity_poly.type
_entity_poly.pdbx_seq_one_letter_code
_entity_poly.pdbx_strand_id
1 'polypeptide(L)'
;MSAVQRGAAAGQAGASAGSPAGAAALAATTGAVAGDVSSRTAEQQRLQRLVDAVARQAPGLSWAAGLRDDGTTLLVSSIGCGWIPPNVKIPVGVNRLLEPARRRADASVVDLLGVVTAAAVHKAHGFVAKPGPDDPLLTGDRVARTGPEVDELGPALVEAVRRRDGLPRIAQTLAQAATRGTGVTENEIDVLQREQHLAYQKALEDPHELSAAADWMLLAAIDALIAGHESLAHYHVAWYEAISAKSR
;
A
#
# COMPACT_ATOMS: atom_id res chain seq x y z
N MET A 1 -88.47 -35.09 19.19
CA MET A 1 -87.30 -34.76 18.36
C MET A 1 -86.21 -34.21 19.28
N SER A 2 -85.06 -34.88 19.27
CA SER A 2 -83.70 -34.53 19.71
C SER A 2 -83.44 -33.80 21.03
N ALA A 3 -82.90 -34.56 21.97
CA ALA A 3 -81.93 -34.13 22.97
C ALA A 3 -80.55 -33.88 22.33
N VAL A 4 -79.73 -32.97 22.88
CA VAL A 4 -78.28 -33.17 23.16
C VAL A 4 -77.85 -32.19 24.27
N GLN A 5 -76.90 -32.66 25.07
CA GLN A 5 -76.42 -32.26 26.38
C GLN A 5 -75.00 -31.67 26.29
N ARG A 6 -74.65 -30.76 27.21
CA ARG A 6 -73.32 -30.37 27.80
C ARG A 6 -72.02 -30.43 26.97
N GLY A 7 -71.20 -29.39 27.15
CA GLY A 7 -69.73 -29.50 27.04
C GLY A 7 -68.99 -28.18 27.25
N ALA A 8 -68.32 -28.03 28.40
CA ALA A 8 -67.33 -26.98 28.65
C ALA A 8 -65.98 -27.37 28.04
N ALA A 9 -65.22 -26.41 27.50
CA ALA A 9 -63.76 -26.39 27.51
C ALA A 9 -63.25 -25.04 26.96
N ALA A 10 -62.76 -24.19 27.86
CA ALA A 10 -61.88 -23.09 27.50
C ALA A 10 -60.52 -23.68 27.08
N GLY A 11 -60.26 -23.74 25.78
CA GLY A 11 -58.93 -24.01 25.24
C GLY A 11 -58.11 -22.72 25.23
N GLN A 12 -57.56 -22.33 26.38
CA GLN A 12 -56.41 -21.44 26.40
C GLN A 12 -55.24 -22.19 25.76
N ALA A 13 -55.01 -21.92 24.48
CA ALA A 13 -53.74 -22.20 23.85
C ALA A 13 -52.70 -21.35 24.58
N GLY A 14 -51.99 -21.97 25.53
CA GLY A 14 -50.80 -21.40 26.13
C GLY A 14 -49.77 -21.17 25.04
N ALA A 15 -49.76 -19.97 24.48
CA ALA A 15 -48.57 -19.43 23.87
C ALA A 15 -47.53 -19.43 24.99
N SER A 16 -46.60 -20.39 24.94
CA SER A 16 -45.38 -20.34 25.74
C SER A 16 -44.66 -19.05 25.35
N ALA A 17 -44.96 -17.98 26.07
CA ALA A 17 -44.19 -16.75 26.03
C ALA A 17 -42.78 -17.16 26.44
N GLY A 18 -41.87 -17.26 25.47
CA GLY A 18 -40.45 -17.47 25.75
C GLY A 18 -40.04 -16.43 26.78
N SER A 19 -39.36 -16.87 27.84
CA SER A 19 -38.94 -15.96 28.92
C SER A 19 -38.30 -14.70 28.32
N PRO A 20 -38.64 -13.50 28.81
CA PRO A 20 -38.11 -12.24 28.28
C PRO A 20 -36.57 -12.20 28.28
N ALA A 21 -35.92 -12.96 29.18
CA ALA A 21 -34.48 -13.17 29.19
C ALA A 21 -33.93 -13.88 27.92
N GLY A 22 -34.66 -14.84 27.35
CA GLY A 22 -34.28 -15.53 26.12
C GLY A 22 -34.41 -14.64 24.88
N ALA A 23 -35.46 -13.83 24.81
CA ALA A 23 -35.65 -12.85 23.73
C ALA A 23 -34.59 -11.74 23.78
N ALA A 24 -34.23 -11.26 24.97
CA ALA A 24 -33.16 -10.26 25.15
C ALA A 24 -31.78 -10.81 24.81
N ALA A 25 -31.47 -12.05 25.20
CA ALA A 25 -30.22 -12.71 24.83
C ALA A 25 -30.13 -12.93 23.31
N LEU A 26 -31.21 -13.37 22.66
CA LEU A 26 -31.26 -13.50 21.20
C LEU A 26 -31.07 -12.15 20.50
N ALA A 27 -31.77 -11.10 20.94
CA ALA A 27 -31.62 -9.75 20.40
C ALA A 27 -30.20 -9.18 20.58
N ALA A 28 -29.56 -9.45 21.73
CA ALA A 28 -28.17 -9.07 21.97
C ALA A 28 -27.21 -9.82 21.04
N THR A 29 -27.42 -11.12 20.82
CA THR A 29 -26.59 -11.92 19.89
C THR A 29 -26.77 -11.48 18.44
N THR A 30 -27.99 -11.18 18.00
CA THR A 30 -28.23 -10.70 16.63
C THR A 30 -27.70 -9.29 16.42
N GLY A 31 -27.83 -8.40 17.41
CA GLY A 31 -27.22 -7.07 17.41
C GLY A 31 -25.70 -7.11 17.33
N ALA A 32 -25.06 -8.01 18.09
CA ALA A 32 -23.61 -8.22 18.03
C ALA A 32 -23.16 -8.70 16.64
N VAL A 33 -23.83 -9.71 16.08
CA VAL A 33 -23.54 -10.21 14.72
C VAL A 33 -23.73 -9.11 13.66
N ALA A 34 -24.79 -8.32 13.75
CA ALA A 34 -25.02 -7.20 12.84
C ALA A 34 -23.95 -6.09 12.96
N GLY A 35 -23.48 -5.82 14.19
CA GLY A 35 -22.37 -4.91 14.47
C GLY A 35 -21.06 -5.39 13.84
N ASP A 36 -20.74 -6.68 13.97
CA ASP A 36 -19.53 -7.29 13.42
C ASP A 36 -19.52 -7.31 11.88
N VAL A 37 -20.68 -7.55 11.25
CA VAL A 37 -20.80 -7.46 9.79
C VAL A 37 -20.61 -6.02 9.30
N SER A 38 -21.19 -5.06 10.02
CA SER A 38 -21.05 -3.63 9.71
C SER A 38 -19.60 -3.16 9.84
N SER A 39 -18.91 -3.55 10.91
CA SER A 39 -17.52 -3.18 11.14
C SER A 39 -16.59 -3.76 10.07
N ARG A 40 -16.74 -5.06 9.73
CA ARG A 40 -15.97 -5.70 8.65
C ARG A 40 -16.21 -5.04 7.30
N THR A 41 -17.45 -4.64 7.01
CA THR A 41 -17.79 -3.94 5.77
C THR A 41 -17.13 -2.56 5.72
N ALA A 42 -17.18 -1.80 6.80
CA ALA A 42 -16.55 -0.49 6.90
C ALA A 42 -15.02 -0.57 6.75
N GLU A 43 -14.40 -1.60 7.34
CA GLU A 43 -12.97 -1.88 7.24
C GLU A 43 -12.56 -2.23 5.80
N GLN A 44 -13.32 -3.10 5.14
CA GLN A 44 -13.09 -3.43 3.73
C GLN A 44 -13.19 -2.19 2.84
N GLN A 45 -14.22 -1.35 3.05
CA GLN A 45 -14.38 -0.10 2.30
C GLN A 45 -13.24 0.90 2.57
N ARG A 46 -12.76 0.99 3.82
CA ARG A 46 -11.59 1.81 4.18
C ARG A 46 -10.36 1.34 3.41
N LEU A 47 -10.04 0.05 3.43
CA LEU A 47 -8.90 -0.51 2.69
C LEU A 47 -9.03 -0.26 1.19
N GLN A 48 -10.23 -0.41 0.62
CA GLN A 48 -10.47 -0.13 -0.78
C GLN A 48 -10.17 1.33 -1.13
N ARG A 49 -10.59 2.29 -0.30
CA ARG A 49 -10.27 3.72 -0.53
C ARG A 49 -8.77 4.01 -0.50
N LEU A 50 -8.00 3.33 0.36
CA LEU A 50 -6.54 3.47 0.38
C LEU A 50 -5.92 2.96 -0.93
N VAL A 51 -6.37 1.80 -1.40
CA VAL A 51 -5.91 1.20 -2.66
C VAL A 51 -6.29 2.08 -3.86
N ASP A 52 -7.53 2.55 -3.92
CA ASP A 52 -8.01 3.42 -5.00
C ASP A 52 -7.22 4.75 -5.04
N ALA A 53 -6.85 5.29 -3.87
CA ALA A 53 -6.07 6.52 -3.78
C ALA A 53 -4.67 6.42 -4.39
N VAL A 54 -4.00 5.28 -4.24
CA VAL A 54 -2.69 5.05 -4.88
C VAL A 54 -2.82 4.60 -6.33
N ALA A 55 -3.85 3.81 -6.65
CA ALA A 55 -4.14 3.37 -8.00
C ALA A 55 -4.47 4.55 -8.93
N ARG A 56 -5.13 5.62 -8.44
CA ARG A 56 -5.35 6.84 -9.23
C ARG A 56 -4.04 7.55 -9.62
N GLN A 57 -2.99 7.44 -8.80
CA GLN A 57 -1.71 8.10 -9.05
C GLN A 57 -0.84 7.28 -10.01
N ALA A 58 -0.92 5.95 -9.93
CA ALA A 58 -0.17 5.01 -10.75
C ALA A 58 -1.04 3.82 -11.16
N PRO A 59 -1.96 3.99 -12.12
CA PRO A 59 -2.93 2.97 -12.51
C PRO A 59 -2.31 1.81 -13.29
N GLY A 60 -1.09 1.96 -13.81
CA GLY A 60 -0.36 0.89 -14.49
C GLY A 60 0.19 -0.18 -13.54
N LEU A 61 0.12 0.04 -12.21
CA LEU A 61 0.61 -0.89 -11.20
C LEU A 61 -0.55 -1.60 -10.51
N SER A 62 -0.28 -2.83 -10.05
CA SER A 62 -1.19 -3.48 -9.11
C SER A 62 -0.85 -3.05 -7.69
N TRP A 63 -1.88 -2.93 -6.87
CA TRP A 63 -1.79 -2.43 -5.50
C TRP A 63 -2.57 -3.33 -4.56
N ALA A 64 -2.12 -3.43 -3.32
CA ALA A 64 -2.94 -4.02 -2.27
C ALA A 64 -2.71 -3.32 -0.93
N ALA A 65 -3.77 -3.21 -0.15
CA ALA A 65 -3.70 -2.77 1.24
C ALA A 65 -4.31 -3.86 2.12
N GLY A 66 -3.65 -4.17 3.24
CA GLY A 66 -4.08 -5.21 4.14
C GLY A 66 -3.97 -4.79 5.59
N LEU A 67 -4.92 -5.24 6.41
CA LEU A 67 -4.90 -5.07 7.85
C LEU A 67 -4.31 -6.31 8.51
N ARG A 68 -3.33 -6.13 9.39
CA ARG A 68 -2.79 -7.21 10.23
C ARG A 68 -3.57 -7.34 11.53
N ASP A 69 -3.39 -8.47 12.21
CA ASP A 69 -3.96 -8.76 13.52
C ASP A 69 -3.57 -7.75 14.61
N ASP A 70 -2.37 -7.17 14.51
CA ASP A 70 -1.87 -6.10 15.38
C ASP A 70 -2.45 -4.70 15.07
N GLY A 71 -3.35 -4.58 14.09
CA GLY A 71 -3.95 -3.31 13.66
C GLY A 71 -3.11 -2.52 12.64
N THR A 72 -1.97 -3.05 12.20
CA THR A 72 -1.13 -2.43 11.17
C THR A 72 -1.81 -2.47 9.80
N THR A 73 -1.94 -1.32 9.13
CA THR A 73 -2.39 -1.23 7.75
C THR A 73 -1.18 -1.13 6.83
N LEU A 74 -0.88 -2.22 6.14
CA LEU A 74 0.21 -2.36 5.18
C LEU A 74 -0.26 -1.95 3.77
N LEU A 75 0.59 -1.24 3.02
CA LEU A 75 0.42 -0.99 1.59
C LEU A 75 1.55 -1.65 0.80
N VAL A 76 1.22 -2.29 -0.31
CA VAL A 76 2.18 -2.93 -1.22
C VAL A 76 1.90 -2.58 -2.69
N SER A 77 2.96 -2.55 -3.49
CA SER A 77 2.91 -2.40 -4.95
C SER A 77 3.48 -3.63 -5.64
N SER A 78 3.10 -3.89 -6.89
CA SER A 78 3.62 -5.00 -7.69
C SER A 78 5.04 -4.79 -8.21
N ILE A 79 5.63 -3.61 -8.04
CA ILE A 79 6.95 -3.26 -8.56
C ILE A 79 8.04 -3.41 -7.49
N GLY A 80 9.26 -3.77 -7.90
CA GLY A 80 10.45 -3.68 -7.05
C GLY A 80 10.33 -4.43 -5.73
N CYS A 81 9.74 -5.63 -5.74
CA CYS A 81 9.53 -6.46 -4.56
C CYS A 81 8.70 -5.81 -3.43
N GLY A 82 7.79 -4.88 -3.77
CA GLY A 82 6.92 -4.19 -2.82
C GLY A 82 7.30 -2.73 -2.55
N TRP A 83 8.31 -2.21 -3.24
CA TRP A 83 8.68 -0.81 -3.18
C TRP A 83 7.54 0.11 -3.63
N ILE A 84 7.34 1.21 -2.91
CA ILE A 84 6.42 2.28 -3.30
C ILE A 84 7.18 3.36 -4.08
N PRO A 85 6.85 3.62 -5.36
CA PRO A 85 7.57 4.58 -6.19
C PRO A 85 7.40 6.06 -5.78
N PRO A 86 8.29 6.98 -6.20
CA PRO A 86 8.30 8.38 -5.74
C PRO A 86 7.10 9.22 -6.23
N ASN A 87 6.49 8.85 -7.36
CA ASN A 87 5.31 9.52 -7.91
C ASN A 87 4.00 9.17 -7.18
N VAL A 88 4.06 8.30 -6.16
CA VAL A 88 2.89 7.89 -5.38
C VAL A 88 2.98 8.48 -3.98
N LYS A 89 2.09 9.42 -3.68
CA LYS A 89 1.86 9.94 -2.33
C LYS A 89 1.01 8.96 -1.52
N ILE A 90 1.42 8.74 -0.28
CA ILE A 90 0.82 7.71 0.56
C ILE A 90 -0.42 8.28 1.27
N PRO A 91 -1.57 7.59 1.20
CA PRO A 91 -2.78 8.03 1.89
C PRO A 91 -2.67 7.89 3.42
N VAL A 92 -3.27 8.84 4.15
CA VAL A 92 -3.45 8.74 5.60
C VAL A 92 -4.22 7.46 5.93
N GLY A 93 -3.74 6.73 6.93
CA GLY A 93 -4.29 5.45 7.35
C GLY A 93 -3.45 4.25 6.95
N VAL A 94 -2.53 4.41 5.99
CA VAL A 94 -1.38 3.51 5.83
C VAL A 94 -0.33 3.89 6.86
N ASN A 95 0.10 2.95 7.67
CA ASN A 95 1.09 3.19 8.73
C ASN A 95 2.34 2.31 8.61
N ARG A 96 2.37 1.39 7.63
CA ARG A 96 3.54 0.57 7.36
C ARG A 96 3.67 0.24 5.87
N LEU A 97 4.93 0.19 5.42
CA LEU A 97 5.32 -0.40 4.14
C LEU A 97 6.12 -1.68 4.39
N LEU A 98 6.36 -2.45 3.34
CA LEU A 98 7.28 -3.58 3.44
C LEU A 98 8.70 -3.08 3.72
N GLU A 99 9.42 -3.83 4.55
CA GLU A 99 10.86 -3.60 4.71
C GLU A 99 11.60 -3.92 3.40
N PRO A 100 12.67 -3.17 3.06
CA PRO A 100 13.54 -3.47 1.93
C PRO A 100 14.05 -4.92 2.00
N ALA A 101 13.66 -5.73 1.03
CA ALA A 101 14.11 -7.10 0.91
C ALA A 101 13.92 -7.61 -0.51
N ARG A 102 14.84 -8.47 -0.97
CA ARG A 102 14.62 -9.24 -2.19
C ARG A 102 13.53 -10.28 -1.94
N ARG A 103 12.50 -10.24 -2.78
CA ARG A 103 11.41 -11.23 -2.80
C ARG A 103 11.37 -11.89 -4.17
N ARG A 104 10.51 -12.91 -4.32
CA ARG A 104 10.27 -13.55 -5.62
C ARG A 104 9.81 -12.47 -6.62
N ALA A 105 10.39 -12.43 -7.81
CA ALA A 105 10.10 -11.37 -8.79
C ALA A 105 8.65 -11.43 -9.30
N ASP A 106 8.09 -12.64 -9.40
CA ASP A 106 6.71 -12.94 -9.78
C ASP A 106 5.74 -13.00 -8.59
N ALA A 107 6.12 -12.47 -7.42
CA ALA A 107 5.22 -12.37 -6.27
C ALA A 107 4.05 -11.41 -6.59
N SER A 108 2.82 -11.90 -6.44
CA SER A 108 1.64 -11.05 -6.57
C SER A 108 1.54 -10.07 -5.40
N VAL A 109 0.77 -8.98 -5.55
CA VAL A 109 0.51 -8.06 -4.42
C VAL A 109 -0.19 -8.75 -3.25
N VAL A 110 -0.92 -9.84 -3.49
CA VAL A 110 -1.52 -10.66 -2.42
C VAL A 110 -0.44 -11.48 -1.70
N ASP A 111 0.51 -12.07 -2.45
CA ASP A 111 1.65 -12.79 -1.87
C ASP A 111 2.50 -11.84 -1.01
N LEU A 112 2.67 -10.60 -1.46
CA LEU A 112 3.44 -9.56 -0.77
C LEU A 112 2.77 -9.06 0.53
N LEU A 113 1.43 -9.05 0.61
CA LEU A 113 0.73 -8.71 1.85
C LEU A 113 1.01 -9.72 2.96
N GLY A 114 1.15 -11.00 2.59
CA GLY A 114 1.28 -12.09 3.55
C GLY A 114 0.01 -12.30 4.37
N VAL A 115 0.16 -12.58 5.67
CA VAL A 115 -0.97 -12.85 6.56
C VAL A 115 -1.64 -11.54 6.99
N VAL A 116 -2.92 -11.38 6.62
CA VAL A 116 -3.76 -10.22 6.91
C VAL A 116 -5.18 -10.69 7.26
N THR A 117 -5.88 -9.93 8.09
CA THR A 117 -7.27 -10.20 8.52
C THR A 117 -8.31 -9.65 7.54
N ALA A 118 -7.95 -8.59 6.81
CA ALA A 118 -8.74 -8.00 5.73
C ALA A 118 -7.80 -7.45 4.64
N ALA A 119 -8.25 -7.43 3.39
CA ALA A 119 -7.45 -6.94 2.27
C ALA A 119 -8.30 -6.34 1.15
N ALA A 120 -7.79 -5.28 0.53
CA ALA A 120 -8.28 -4.74 -0.74
C ALA A 120 -7.18 -4.82 -1.79
N VAL A 121 -7.56 -5.04 -3.04
CA VAL A 121 -6.63 -5.24 -4.16
C VAL A 121 -7.12 -4.47 -5.38
N HIS A 122 -6.19 -3.81 -6.06
CA HIS A 122 -6.39 -3.24 -7.38
C HIS A 122 -5.42 -3.90 -8.36
N LYS A 123 -5.95 -4.36 -9.49
CA LYS A 123 -5.15 -4.90 -10.59
C LYS A 123 -4.77 -3.77 -11.53
N ALA A 124 -3.55 -3.82 -12.05
CA ALA A 124 -3.06 -2.88 -13.07
C ALA A 124 -4.10 -2.66 -14.18
N HIS A 125 -4.28 -1.39 -14.56
CA HIS A 125 -5.27 -0.90 -15.52
C HIS A 125 -6.73 -1.21 -15.18
N GLY A 126 -7.00 -1.60 -13.93
CA GLY A 126 -8.37 -1.75 -13.42
C GLY A 126 -9.10 -0.42 -13.38
N PHE A 127 -10.42 -0.48 -13.36
CA PHE A 127 -11.22 0.72 -13.15
C PHE A 127 -10.96 1.29 -11.74
N VAL A 128 -10.77 2.60 -11.65
CA VAL A 128 -10.70 3.34 -10.38
C VAL A 128 -11.71 4.47 -10.41
N ALA A 129 -12.57 4.52 -9.40
CA ALA A 129 -13.54 5.59 -9.28
C ALA A 129 -12.85 6.95 -9.05
N LYS A 130 -13.50 8.02 -9.51
CA LYS A 130 -13.08 9.40 -9.20
C LYS A 130 -13.07 9.61 -7.68
N PRO A 131 -12.17 10.47 -7.17
CA PRO A 131 -12.11 10.74 -5.75
C PRO A 131 -13.43 11.36 -5.26
N GLY A 132 -13.95 10.82 -4.17
CA GLY A 132 -15.11 11.31 -3.43
C GLY A 132 -14.71 12.02 -2.12
N PRO A 133 -15.69 12.47 -1.33
CA PRO A 133 -15.44 13.22 -0.09
C PRO A 133 -14.77 12.39 1.01
N ASP A 134 -14.96 11.08 1.01
CA ASP A 134 -14.41 10.16 2.01
C ASP A 134 -13.02 9.61 1.65
N ASP A 135 -12.43 10.08 0.55
CA ASP A 135 -11.10 9.66 0.14
C ASP A 135 -10.02 10.18 1.09
N PRO A 136 -9.00 9.37 1.38
CA PRO A 136 -7.94 9.72 2.32
C PRO A 136 -7.07 10.85 1.77
N LEU A 137 -6.62 11.73 2.68
CA LEU A 137 -5.60 12.73 2.36
C LEU A 137 -4.27 12.05 2.00
N LEU A 138 -3.55 12.60 1.02
CA LEU A 138 -2.29 12.05 0.52
C LEU A 138 -1.06 12.64 1.25
N THR A 139 -1.04 12.52 2.58
CA THR A 139 0.00 13.13 3.44
C THR A 139 0.70 12.12 4.36
N GLY A 140 0.54 10.82 4.10
CA GLY A 140 1.08 9.72 4.92
C GLY A 140 2.57 9.42 4.71
N ASP A 141 3.22 10.02 3.71
CA ASP A 141 4.60 9.69 3.31
C ASP A 141 5.61 9.72 4.46
N ARG A 142 5.55 10.76 5.32
CA ARG A 142 6.51 10.94 6.42
C ARG A 142 6.48 9.78 7.43
N VAL A 143 5.32 9.17 7.64
CA VAL A 143 5.14 8.06 8.58
C VAL A 143 5.46 6.73 7.91
N ALA A 144 5.03 6.54 6.67
CA ALA A 144 5.10 5.24 6.01
C ALA A 144 6.45 4.96 5.35
N ARG A 145 7.16 5.98 4.84
CA ARG A 145 8.47 5.83 4.17
C ARG A 145 9.65 5.92 5.14
N THR A 146 9.43 5.74 6.43
CA THR A 146 10.53 5.56 7.38
C THR A 146 11.21 4.22 7.07
N GLY A 147 12.39 4.28 6.46
CA GLY A 147 13.19 3.11 6.09
C GLY A 147 14.44 2.98 6.94
N PRO A 148 15.21 1.89 6.76
CA PRO A 148 16.51 1.75 7.41
C PRO A 148 17.46 2.85 6.94
N GLU A 149 18.31 3.30 7.85
CA GLU A 149 19.42 4.18 7.51
C GLU A 149 20.47 3.40 6.72
N VAL A 150 21.09 4.09 5.76
CA VAL A 150 22.13 3.55 4.88
C VAL A 150 23.42 4.19 5.32
N ASP A 151 24.40 3.36 5.68
CA ASP A 151 25.72 3.83 6.09
C ASP A 151 26.37 4.63 4.97
N GLU A 152 26.86 5.83 5.30
CA GLU A 152 27.50 6.74 4.34
C GLU A 152 26.65 6.95 3.06
N LEU A 153 25.38 7.36 3.22
CA LEU A 153 24.40 7.53 2.14
C LEU A 153 24.97 8.16 0.86
N GLY A 154 25.72 9.26 0.99
CA GLY A 154 26.33 9.95 -0.13
C GLY A 154 27.30 9.07 -0.94
N PRO A 155 28.41 8.60 -0.32
CA PRO A 155 29.29 7.60 -0.94
C PRO A 155 28.57 6.36 -1.48
N ALA A 156 27.63 5.79 -0.73
CA ALA A 156 26.85 4.62 -1.14
C ALA A 156 26.05 4.88 -2.43
N LEU A 157 25.35 6.02 -2.50
CA LEU A 157 24.59 6.42 -3.68
C LEU A 157 25.50 6.66 -4.90
N VAL A 158 26.59 7.40 -4.72
CA VAL A 158 27.55 7.71 -5.81
C VAL A 158 28.15 6.42 -6.38
N GLU A 159 28.49 5.46 -5.52
CA GLU A 159 29.04 4.17 -5.92
C GLU A 159 27.99 3.27 -6.58
N ALA A 160 26.75 3.26 -6.07
CA ALA A 160 25.63 2.54 -6.65
C ALA A 160 25.35 2.99 -8.09
N VAL A 161 25.29 4.31 -8.31
CA VAL A 161 25.10 4.91 -9.65
C VAL A 161 26.27 4.57 -10.57
N ARG A 162 27.51 4.66 -10.09
CA ARG A 162 28.72 4.37 -10.88
C ARG A 162 28.78 2.95 -11.42
N ARG A 163 28.25 1.98 -10.67
CA ARG A 163 28.23 0.55 -11.06
C ARG A 163 27.09 0.19 -12.00
N ARG A 164 26.21 1.13 -12.31
CA ARG A 164 24.95 0.85 -13.00
C ARG A 164 25.01 1.32 -14.45
N ASP A 165 25.16 0.37 -15.37
CA ASP A 165 25.29 0.67 -16.81
C ASP A 165 24.02 1.25 -17.45
N GLY A 166 22.85 0.99 -16.86
CA GLY A 166 21.54 1.43 -17.39
C GLY A 166 21.17 2.88 -17.12
N LEU A 167 21.95 3.60 -16.29
CA LEU A 167 21.61 4.97 -15.89
C LEU A 167 22.09 6.02 -16.90
N PRO A 168 21.33 7.11 -17.07
CA PRO A 168 21.75 8.22 -17.90
C PRO A 168 22.99 8.88 -17.29
N ARG A 169 23.89 9.39 -18.14
CA ARG A 169 25.16 10.02 -17.72
C ARG A 169 24.97 11.13 -16.68
N ILE A 170 23.85 11.85 -16.76
CA ILE A 170 23.53 12.92 -15.81
C ILE A 170 23.36 12.42 -14.36
N ALA A 171 22.94 11.16 -14.16
CA ALA A 171 22.73 10.61 -12.82
C ALA A 171 24.02 10.62 -11.98
N GLN A 172 25.17 10.29 -12.59
CA GLN A 172 26.46 10.32 -11.90
C GLN A 172 26.83 11.73 -11.45
N THR A 173 26.65 12.72 -12.34
CA THR A 173 26.93 14.13 -12.04
C THR A 173 26.04 14.64 -10.92
N LEU A 174 24.74 14.34 -10.98
CA LEU A 174 23.75 14.79 -10.00
C LEU A 174 23.89 14.10 -8.65
N ALA A 175 24.17 12.80 -8.60
CA ALA A 175 24.44 12.10 -7.35
C ALA A 175 25.62 12.74 -6.60
N GLN A 176 26.69 13.10 -7.32
CA GLN A 176 27.82 13.78 -6.73
C GLN A 176 27.51 15.22 -6.30
N ALA A 177 26.76 15.97 -7.10
CA ALA A 177 26.36 17.35 -6.77
C ALA A 177 25.45 17.39 -5.53
N ALA A 178 24.47 16.48 -5.48
CA ALA A 178 23.55 16.33 -4.35
C ALA A 178 24.30 15.96 -3.06
N THR A 179 25.23 14.99 -3.15
CA THR A 179 26.05 14.55 -2.00
C THR A 179 26.96 15.67 -1.47
N ARG A 180 27.51 16.51 -2.36
CA ARG A 180 28.42 17.60 -1.98
C ARG A 180 27.70 18.91 -1.66
N GLY A 181 26.39 19.01 -1.85
CA GLY A 181 25.62 20.23 -1.66
C GLY A 181 26.03 21.36 -2.61
N THR A 182 26.54 21.07 -3.80
CA THR A 182 27.08 22.08 -4.73
C THR A 182 26.00 22.80 -5.57
N GLY A 183 24.72 22.49 -5.35
CA GLY A 183 23.61 22.99 -6.14
C GLY A 183 23.43 22.26 -7.48
N VAL A 184 22.22 22.32 -8.02
CA VAL A 184 21.81 21.74 -9.31
C VAL A 184 20.95 22.77 -10.04
N THR A 185 21.11 22.89 -11.35
CA THR A 185 20.34 23.84 -12.17
C THR A 185 18.94 23.33 -12.49
N GLU A 186 18.00 24.23 -12.80
CA GLU A 186 16.62 23.85 -13.17
C GLU A 186 16.58 22.90 -14.39
N ASN A 187 17.39 23.17 -15.41
CA ASN A 187 17.47 22.29 -16.58
C ASN A 187 17.97 20.88 -16.24
N GLU A 188 18.88 20.75 -15.28
CA GLU A 188 19.32 19.44 -14.80
C GLU A 188 18.22 18.71 -14.02
N ILE A 189 17.41 19.43 -13.24
CA ILE A 189 16.22 18.90 -12.57
C ILE A 189 15.20 18.41 -13.61
N ASP A 190 14.93 19.20 -14.66
CA ASP A 190 14.03 18.82 -15.76
C ASP A 190 14.50 17.53 -16.47
N VAL A 191 15.81 17.40 -16.72
CA VAL A 191 16.37 16.17 -17.28
C VAL A 191 16.17 15.02 -16.31
N LEU A 192 16.47 15.17 -15.02
CA LEU A 192 16.27 14.11 -14.02
C LEU A 192 14.81 13.64 -13.95
N GLN A 193 13.86 14.57 -13.97
CA GLN A 193 12.43 14.24 -13.95
C GLN A 193 11.99 13.47 -15.22
N ARG A 194 12.52 13.85 -16.40
CA ARG A 194 12.29 13.08 -17.64
C ARG A 194 12.84 11.66 -17.53
N GLU A 195 14.06 11.50 -17.04
CA GLU A 195 14.69 10.19 -16.88
C GLU A 195 13.92 9.31 -15.87
N GLN A 196 13.42 9.90 -14.78
CA GLN A 196 12.53 9.20 -13.85
C GLN A 196 11.22 8.76 -14.54
N HIS A 197 10.65 9.62 -15.40
CA HIS A 197 9.46 9.25 -16.16
C HIS A 197 9.73 8.09 -17.14
N LEU A 198 10.88 8.10 -17.82
CA LEU A 198 11.29 7.01 -18.71
C LEU A 198 11.50 5.70 -17.94
N ALA A 199 12.16 5.76 -16.77
CA ALA A 199 12.35 4.61 -15.90
C ALA A 199 11.01 4.05 -15.39
N TYR A 200 10.05 4.93 -15.05
CA TYR A 200 8.68 4.54 -14.72
C TYR A 200 8.01 3.77 -15.87
N GLN A 201 8.01 4.32 -17.08
CA GLN A 201 7.39 3.66 -18.24
C GLN A 201 8.01 2.28 -18.50
N LYS A 202 9.35 2.20 -18.49
CA LYS A 202 10.07 0.93 -18.67
C LYS A 202 9.71 -0.09 -17.60
N ALA A 203 9.58 0.32 -16.35
CA ALA A 203 9.20 -0.58 -15.27
C ALA A 203 7.72 -1.00 -15.31
N LEU A 204 6.86 -0.30 -16.06
CA LEU A 204 5.49 -0.74 -16.34
C LEU A 204 5.43 -1.79 -17.46
N GLU A 205 6.36 -1.78 -18.41
CA GLU A 205 6.41 -2.74 -19.52
C GLU A 205 6.64 -4.17 -19.00
N ASP A 206 7.53 -4.33 -18.01
CA ASP A 206 7.74 -5.57 -17.29
C ASP A 206 7.96 -5.31 -15.78
N PRO A 207 6.90 -5.30 -14.96
CA PRO A 207 7.02 -5.06 -13.52
C PRO A 207 7.83 -6.12 -12.75
N HIS A 208 8.08 -7.29 -13.36
CA HIS A 208 8.90 -8.35 -12.79
C HIS A 208 10.41 -8.15 -13.07
N GLU A 209 10.75 -7.28 -14.02
CA GLU A 209 12.11 -6.88 -14.35
C GLU A 209 12.65 -5.91 -13.28
N LEU A 210 13.54 -6.41 -12.42
CA LEU A 210 14.04 -5.62 -11.29
C LEU A 210 15.03 -4.52 -11.70
N SER A 211 15.66 -4.60 -12.88
CA SER A 211 16.65 -3.59 -13.28
C SER A 211 16.03 -2.22 -13.48
N ALA A 212 14.90 -2.13 -14.20
CA ALA A 212 14.19 -0.87 -14.42
C ALA A 212 13.72 -0.24 -13.09
N ALA A 213 13.21 -1.06 -12.16
CA ALA A 213 12.82 -0.59 -10.83
C ALA A 213 14.03 -0.06 -10.04
N ALA A 214 15.17 -0.75 -10.07
CA ALA A 214 16.37 -0.29 -9.36
C ALA A 214 17.01 0.96 -10.01
N ASP A 215 16.97 1.10 -11.33
CA ASP A 215 17.39 2.34 -12.01
C ASP A 215 16.51 3.51 -11.53
N TRP A 216 15.19 3.29 -11.45
CA TRP A 216 14.25 4.28 -10.96
C TRP A 216 14.48 4.64 -9.48
N MET A 217 14.76 3.66 -8.62
CA MET A 217 15.10 3.89 -7.21
C MET A 217 16.31 4.82 -7.06
N LEU A 218 17.37 4.64 -7.86
CA LEU A 218 18.54 5.50 -7.80
C LEU A 218 18.25 6.93 -8.28
N LEU A 219 17.48 7.08 -9.36
CA LEU A 219 17.05 8.41 -9.82
C LEU A 219 16.17 9.11 -8.77
N ALA A 220 15.28 8.38 -8.11
CA ALA A 220 14.45 8.88 -7.02
C ALA A 220 15.26 9.29 -5.78
N ALA A 221 16.33 8.55 -5.46
CA ALA A 221 17.22 8.89 -4.36
C ALA A 221 18.00 10.19 -4.63
N ILE A 222 18.48 10.38 -5.86
CA ILE A 222 19.15 11.62 -6.29
C ILE A 222 18.19 12.80 -6.16
N ASP A 223 16.97 12.67 -6.69
CA ASP A 223 15.93 13.70 -6.63
C ASP A 223 15.58 14.08 -5.17
N ALA A 224 15.40 13.07 -4.31
CA ALA A 224 15.16 13.26 -2.90
C ALA A 224 16.31 14.02 -2.20
N LEU A 225 17.57 13.70 -2.49
CA LEU A 225 18.71 14.44 -1.92
C LEU A 225 18.80 15.87 -2.44
N ILE A 226 18.57 16.12 -3.73
CA ILE A 226 18.55 17.47 -4.31
C ILE A 226 17.48 18.32 -3.61
N ALA A 227 16.32 17.72 -3.30
CA ALA A 227 15.24 18.38 -2.58
C ALA A 227 15.45 18.48 -1.05
N GLY A 228 16.56 17.96 -0.51
CA GLY A 228 16.84 17.97 0.93
C GLY A 228 16.03 16.95 1.75
N HIS A 229 15.42 15.96 1.11
CA HIS A 229 14.64 14.89 1.74
C HIS A 229 15.51 13.66 2.02
N GLU A 230 16.46 13.79 2.95
CA GLU A 230 17.45 12.74 3.25
C GLU A 230 16.83 11.39 3.65
N SER A 231 15.80 11.40 4.51
CA SER A 231 15.07 10.17 4.90
C SER A 231 14.45 9.43 3.71
N LEU A 232 13.98 10.17 2.69
CA LEU A 232 13.42 9.57 1.48
C LEU A 232 14.52 9.01 0.57
N ALA A 233 15.69 9.65 0.52
CA ALA A 233 16.86 9.13 -0.16
C ALA A 233 17.34 7.82 0.47
N HIS A 234 17.43 7.75 1.80
CA HIS A 234 17.70 6.50 2.52
C HIS A 234 16.72 5.39 2.14
N TYR A 235 15.42 5.69 2.14
CA TYR A 235 14.40 4.73 1.73
C TYR A 235 14.66 4.18 0.32
N HIS A 236 14.95 5.04 -0.66
CA HIS A 236 15.19 4.61 -2.04
C HIS A 236 16.49 3.81 -2.21
N VAL A 237 17.58 4.22 -1.55
CA VAL A 237 18.86 3.51 -1.61
C VAL A 237 18.77 2.15 -0.91
N ALA A 238 18.14 2.07 0.26
CA ALA A 238 17.96 0.79 0.96
C ALA A 238 17.17 -0.22 0.13
N TRP A 239 16.12 0.22 -0.57
CA TRP A 239 15.39 -0.63 -1.51
C TRP A 239 16.26 -1.10 -2.68
N TYR A 240 17.03 -0.19 -3.27
CA TYR A 240 17.98 -0.52 -4.34
C TYR A 240 18.98 -1.59 -3.90
N GLU A 241 19.61 -1.43 -2.74
CA GLU A 241 20.58 -2.37 -2.19
C GLU A 241 19.96 -3.73 -1.94
N ALA A 242 18.77 -3.74 -1.35
CA ALA A 242 18.05 -4.97 -1.04
C ALA A 242 17.72 -5.79 -2.29
N ILE A 243 17.23 -5.16 -3.37
CA ILE A 243 16.84 -5.91 -4.59
C ILE A 243 18.04 -6.22 -5.51
N SER A 244 19.10 -5.41 -5.44
CA SER A 244 20.33 -5.60 -6.22
C SER A 244 21.34 -6.55 -5.56
N ALA A 245 21.14 -6.90 -4.30
CA ALA A 245 21.94 -7.91 -3.62
C ALA A 245 21.90 -9.23 -4.41
N LYS A 246 23.08 -9.80 -4.69
CA LYS A 246 23.20 -11.12 -5.33
C LYS A 246 22.40 -12.13 -4.50
N SER A 247 21.53 -12.92 -5.14
CA SER A 247 20.91 -14.06 -4.48
C SER A 247 22.05 -14.97 -4.02
N ARG A 248 22.16 -15.18 -2.70
CA ARG A 248 23.08 -16.18 -2.16
C ARG A 248 22.65 -17.57 -2.56
#